data_AF-A0A1J9RF28-F1
#
_entry.id   AF-A0A1J9RF28-F1
#
_cell.length_a   1.000
_cell.length_b   1.000
_cell.length_c   1.000
_cell.angle_alpha   90.00
_cell.angle_beta   90.00
_cell.angle_gamma   90.00
#
_symmetry.space_group_name_H-M   'P 1'
#
loop_
_entity.id
_entity.type
_entity.pdbx_description
1 polymer ?
#
loop_
_entity_poly.entity_id
_entity_poly.type
_entity_poly.pdbx_seq_one_letter_code
_entity_poly.pdbx_strand_id
1 'polypeptide(L)'
;MVSTEHRQPPPPAEAHNMPIEATASDSRGYTQASAEKHAVVIAEVWKNEDGNYNDLRPFLIPYDRVKAEGLLATISQRRYREVADALRTVPVGEWTTAFHRWITTFRTDATKNVKDRGAIAPTWDEYNKHCEHQSSTDEAAMLQTIEELEQLEADLREQENTLNERRREVDKRQSSVEERETQLERQRELLDGDERLLYR
;
A
#
# COMPACT_ATOMS: atom_id res chain seq x y z
N MET A 1 -45.89 8.34 60.83
CA MET A 1 -45.94 9.02 59.52
C MET A 1 -44.52 9.17 59.03
N VAL A 2 -44.28 8.79 57.77
CA VAL A 2 -43.01 8.31 57.21
C VAL A 2 -42.09 9.48 56.83
N SER A 3 -40.85 9.47 57.32
CA SER A 3 -39.75 10.35 56.87
C SER A 3 -39.03 9.70 55.69
N THR A 4 -39.07 10.33 54.53
CA THR A 4 -38.32 9.90 53.34
C THR A 4 -36.97 10.60 53.29
N GLU A 5 -35.91 9.87 53.66
CA GLU A 5 -34.52 10.26 53.38
C GLU A 5 -34.27 10.27 51.87
N HIS A 6 -33.82 11.40 51.34
CA HIS A 6 -33.41 11.57 49.95
C HIS A 6 -31.98 11.04 49.78
N ARG A 7 -31.83 9.75 49.45
CA ARG A 7 -30.53 9.16 49.11
C ARG A 7 -30.09 9.61 47.71
N GLN A 8 -29.01 10.37 47.67
CA GLN A 8 -28.25 10.70 46.48
C GLN A 8 -27.69 9.40 45.85
N PRO A 9 -27.78 9.20 44.52
CA PRO A 9 -27.23 8.01 43.88
C PRO A 9 -25.69 8.04 43.91
N PRO A 10 -25.01 6.88 44.04
CA PRO A 10 -23.56 6.82 44.05
C PRO A 10 -22.97 7.21 42.69
N PRO A 11 -21.74 7.74 42.63
CA PRO A 11 -21.06 7.98 41.36
C PRO A 11 -20.84 6.63 40.63
N PRO A 12 -20.98 6.57 39.29
CA PRO A 12 -20.72 5.33 38.58
C PRO A 12 -19.23 4.97 38.70
N ALA A 13 -18.98 3.81 39.28
CA ALA A 13 -17.67 3.24 39.52
C ALA A 13 -16.87 3.12 38.21
N GLU A 14 -15.67 3.70 38.21
CA GLU A 14 -14.56 3.26 37.41
C GLU A 14 -14.21 1.83 37.84
N ALA A 15 -14.56 0.83 37.04
CA ALA A 15 -13.95 -0.50 37.10
C ALA A 15 -14.30 -1.31 35.85
N HIS A 16 -13.24 -1.71 35.15
CA HIS A 16 -13.07 -3.01 34.51
C HIS A 16 -14.33 -3.83 34.21
N ASN A 17 -14.70 -3.89 32.94
CA ASN A 17 -15.45 -5.02 32.40
C ASN A 17 -15.01 -5.22 30.94
N MET A 18 -14.07 -6.13 30.73
CA MET A 18 -14.16 -7.02 29.58
C MET A 18 -15.25 -8.02 29.92
N PRO A 19 -16.26 -8.20 29.06
CA PRO A 19 -16.91 -9.48 29.01
C PRO A 19 -16.88 -10.02 27.59
N ILE A 20 -16.63 -11.31 27.52
CA ILE A 20 -17.19 -12.19 26.50
C ILE A 20 -18.71 -11.89 26.44
N GLU A 21 -19.15 -10.98 25.58
CA GLU A 21 -20.58 -10.78 25.26
C GLU A 21 -20.89 -11.48 23.93
N ALA A 22 -20.75 -12.80 23.96
CA ALA A 22 -21.72 -13.62 23.24
C ALA A 22 -23.04 -13.57 24.03
N THR A 23 -24.16 -13.45 23.31
CA THR A 23 -25.55 -13.51 23.80
C THR A 23 -26.10 -12.34 24.62
N ALA A 24 -26.60 -11.32 23.93
CA ALA A 24 -27.90 -10.70 24.27
C ALA A 24 -28.49 -10.06 23.01
N SER A 25 -29.59 -10.64 22.54
CA SER A 25 -30.55 -9.94 21.69
C SER A 25 -31.23 -8.91 22.58
N ASP A 26 -30.68 -7.71 22.66
CA ASP A 26 -31.36 -6.55 23.22
C ASP A 26 -30.94 -5.31 22.45
N SER A 27 -31.91 -4.43 22.23
CA SER A 27 -31.90 -3.20 21.45
C SER A 27 -30.96 -2.10 21.99
N ARG A 28 -29.77 -2.44 22.49
CA ARG A 28 -28.67 -1.49 22.70
C ARG A 28 -28.01 -1.20 21.37
N GLY A 29 -28.36 -0.08 20.78
CA GLY A 29 -27.77 0.42 19.56
C GLY A 29 -26.24 0.43 19.61
N TYR A 30 -25.63 0.21 18.46
CA TYR A 30 -24.19 0.30 18.27
C TYR A 30 -23.68 1.67 18.75
N THR A 31 -22.81 1.68 19.76
CA THR A 31 -22.39 2.94 20.42
C THR A 31 -21.15 3.55 19.78
N GLN A 32 -20.90 4.83 20.03
CA GLN A 32 -19.64 5.48 19.64
C GLN A 32 -18.43 4.73 20.22
N ALA A 33 -18.47 4.32 21.49
CA ALA A 33 -17.37 3.57 22.11
C ALA A 33 -17.12 2.22 21.43
N SER A 34 -18.17 1.53 20.96
CA SER A 34 -18.05 0.31 20.15
C SER A 34 -17.41 0.60 18.80
N ALA A 35 -17.82 1.70 18.14
CA ALA A 35 -17.26 2.14 16.88
C ALA A 35 -15.76 2.43 16.99
N GLU A 36 -15.35 3.22 17.99
CA GLU A 36 -13.95 3.55 18.25
C GLU A 36 -13.12 2.29 18.48
N LYS A 37 -13.63 1.37 19.32
CA LYS A 37 -12.97 0.09 19.60
C LYS A 37 -12.75 -0.70 18.32
N HIS A 38 -13.80 -0.90 17.52
CA HIS A 38 -13.70 -1.68 16.28
C HIS A 38 -12.78 -1.01 15.25
N ALA A 39 -12.75 0.33 15.16
CA ALA A 39 -11.83 1.03 14.27
C ALA A 39 -10.36 0.86 14.70
N VAL A 40 -10.07 0.88 16.01
CA VAL A 40 -8.72 0.58 16.52
C VAL A 40 -8.36 -0.88 16.25
N VAL A 41 -9.27 -1.84 16.47
CA VAL A 41 -9.03 -3.26 16.13
C VAL A 41 -8.72 -3.41 14.63
N ILE A 42 -9.51 -2.80 13.75
CA ILE A 42 -9.28 -2.84 12.30
C ILE A 42 -7.91 -2.26 11.95
N ALA A 43 -7.50 -1.14 12.56
CA ALA A 43 -6.19 -0.56 12.33
C ALA A 43 -5.03 -1.46 12.82
N GLU A 44 -5.14 -2.05 14.01
CA GLU A 44 -4.11 -2.96 14.53
C GLU A 44 -4.00 -4.23 13.67
N VAL A 45 -5.13 -4.83 13.28
CA VAL A 45 -5.15 -6.02 12.41
C VAL A 45 -4.66 -5.70 10.99
N TRP A 46 -4.95 -4.51 10.47
CA TRP A 46 -4.49 -4.10 9.14
C TRP A 46 -3.00 -3.80 9.10
N LYS A 47 -2.48 -3.04 10.09
CA LYS A 47 -1.06 -2.71 10.20
C LYS A 47 -0.23 -3.96 10.50
N ASN A 48 -0.71 -4.79 11.43
CA ASN A 48 -0.11 -6.06 11.82
C ASN A 48 1.42 -6.01 12.00
N GLU A 49 1.90 -4.97 12.70
CA GLU A 49 3.35 -4.66 12.82
C GLU A 49 4.13 -5.83 13.44
N ASP A 50 3.53 -6.52 14.41
CA ASP A 50 4.15 -7.65 15.12
C ASP A 50 3.80 -9.03 14.52
N GLY A 51 3.02 -9.08 13.44
CA GLY A 51 2.59 -10.34 12.81
C GLY A 51 1.50 -11.13 13.57
N ASN A 52 1.08 -10.67 14.75
CA ASN A 52 0.17 -11.40 15.64
C ASN A 52 -1.26 -11.56 15.09
N TYR A 53 -1.64 -10.82 14.05
CA TYR A 53 -2.99 -10.81 13.47
C TYR A 53 -3.05 -11.42 12.06
N ASN A 54 -2.07 -12.24 11.68
CA ASN A 54 -2.02 -12.88 10.36
C ASN A 54 -3.30 -13.66 10.02
N ASP A 55 -3.92 -14.30 11.00
CA ASP A 55 -5.15 -15.08 10.81
C ASP A 55 -6.38 -14.19 10.61
N LEU A 56 -6.35 -12.94 11.07
CA LEU A 56 -7.48 -12.01 11.02
C LEU A 56 -7.43 -11.09 9.80
N ARG A 57 -6.22 -10.75 9.33
CA ARG A 57 -5.99 -9.82 8.23
C ARG A 57 -6.77 -10.17 6.94
N PRO A 58 -6.89 -11.45 6.51
CA PRO A 58 -7.64 -11.80 5.30
C PRO A 58 -9.14 -11.45 5.33
N PHE A 59 -9.73 -11.20 6.51
CA PHE A 59 -11.15 -10.88 6.63
C PHE A 59 -11.46 -9.38 6.47
N LEU A 60 -10.44 -8.53 6.50
CA LEU A 60 -10.59 -7.10 6.25
C LEU A 60 -10.61 -6.82 4.76
N ILE A 61 -11.53 -5.97 4.34
CA ILE A 61 -11.57 -5.42 2.99
C ILE A 61 -11.13 -3.95 2.99
N PRO A 62 -10.67 -3.41 1.85
CA PRO A 62 -10.22 -2.02 1.78
C PRO A 62 -11.21 -0.97 2.32
N TYR A 63 -12.52 -1.20 2.20
CA TYR A 63 -13.55 -0.35 2.82
C TYR A 63 -13.46 -0.29 4.35
N ASP A 64 -13.20 -1.41 5.03
CA ASP A 64 -13.13 -1.43 6.49
C ASP A 64 -12.01 -0.50 6.98
N ARG A 65 -10.90 -0.49 6.24
CA ARG A 65 -9.77 0.41 6.48
C ARG A 65 -10.18 1.86 6.30
N VAL A 66 -10.73 2.25 5.15
CA VAL A 66 -11.13 3.64 4.88
C VAL A 66 -12.11 4.14 5.93
N LYS A 67 -13.08 3.29 6.30
CA LYS A 67 -14.07 3.60 7.33
C LYS A 67 -13.46 3.72 8.73
N ALA A 68 -12.51 2.84 9.08
CA ALA A 68 -11.77 2.93 10.33
C ALA A 68 -10.91 4.19 10.37
N GLU A 69 -10.16 4.52 9.31
CA GLU A 69 -9.32 5.73 9.21
C GLU A 69 -10.14 7.01 9.41
N GLY A 70 -11.33 7.11 8.80
CA GLY A 70 -12.25 8.23 9.01
C GLY A 70 -12.64 8.39 10.48
N LEU A 71 -12.99 7.29 11.15
CA LEU A 71 -13.31 7.33 12.59
C LEU A 71 -12.07 7.63 13.45
N LEU A 72 -10.93 7.07 13.11
CA LEU A 72 -9.66 7.27 13.81
C LEU A 72 -9.20 8.73 13.76
N ALA A 73 -9.51 9.46 12.69
CA ALA A 73 -9.25 10.90 12.60
C ALA A 73 -10.01 11.72 13.65
N THR A 74 -11.09 11.16 14.23
CA THR A 74 -11.91 11.83 15.24
C THR A 74 -11.58 11.44 16.69
N ILE A 75 -10.80 10.39 16.89
CA ILE A 75 -10.41 9.95 18.24
C ILE A 75 -9.09 10.58 18.66
N SER A 76 -8.93 10.85 19.96
CA SER A 76 -7.66 11.33 20.48
C SER A 76 -6.59 10.23 20.48
N GLN A 77 -5.32 10.62 20.33
CA GLN A 77 -4.19 9.69 20.42
C GLN A 77 -4.18 8.91 21.75
N ARG A 78 -4.59 9.57 22.86
CA ARG A 78 -4.70 8.93 24.17
C ARG A 78 -5.72 7.79 24.12
N ARG A 79 -6.91 8.06 23.56
CA ARG A 79 -7.97 7.07 23.41
C ARG A 79 -7.54 5.89 22.54
N TYR A 80 -6.83 6.16 21.44
CA TYR A 80 -6.26 5.10 20.61
C TYR A 80 -5.36 4.15 21.42
N ARG A 81 -4.39 4.72 22.17
CA ARG A 81 -3.44 3.92 22.97
C ARG A 81 -4.14 3.09 24.04
N GLU A 82 -5.08 3.68 24.77
CA GLU A 82 -5.85 2.96 25.79
C GLU A 82 -6.54 1.71 25.23
N VAL A 83 -7.11 1.82 24.02
CA VAL A 83 -7.76 0.68 23.36
C VAL A 83 -6.72 -0.30 22.80
N ALA A 84 -5.68 0.18 22.12
CA ALA A 84 -4.64 -0.66 21.53
C ALA A 84 -3.86 -1.46 22.58
N ASP A 85 -3.54 -0.85 23.72
CA ASP A 85 -2.85 -1.52 24.83
C ASP A 85 -3.75 -2.60 25.43
N ALA A 86 -5.03 -2.31 25.66
CA ALA A 86 -5.99 -3.31 26.13
C ALA A 86 -6.12 -4.49 25.15
N LEU A 87 -6.16 -4.19 23.85
CA LEU A 87 -6.17 -5.19 22.79
C LEU A 87 -4.92 -6.10 22.86
N ARG A 88 -3.72 -5.53 23.00
CA ARG A 88 -2.48 -6.33 23.04
C ARG A 88 -2.36 -7.26 24.25
N THR A 89 -3.16 -7.05 25.30
CA THR A 89 -3.17 -7.93 26.50
C THR A 89 -4.01 -9.19 26.36
N VAL A 90 -4.85 -9.32 25.32
CA VAL A 90 -5.77 -10.45 25.14
C VAL A 90 -5.26 -11.36 24.00
N PRO A 91 -5.27 -12.71 24.17
CA PRO A 91 -4.86 -13.62 23.12
C PRO A 91 -5.71 -13.52 21.85
N VAL A 92 -5.05 -13.45 20.68
CA VAL A 92 -5.73 -13.31 19.37
C VAL A 92 -6.67 -14.47 19.05
N GLY A 93 -6.36 -15.68 19.52
CA GLY A 93 -7.21 -16.86 19.34
C GLY A 93 -8.61 -16.71 19.93
N GLU A 94 -8.78 -15.85 20.95
CA GLU A 94 -10.09 -15.57 21.57
C GLU A 94 -10.91 -14.56 20.74
N TRP A 95 -10.28 -13.90 19.76
CA TRP A 95 -10.91 -12.84 18.98
C TRP A 95 -11.51 -13.35 17.69
N THR A 96 -10.98 -14.41 17.08
CA THR A 96 -11.36 -14.84 15.73
C THR A 96 -12.88 -14.96 15.55
N THR A 97 -13.57 -15.58 16.52
CA THR A 97 -15.04 -15.70 16.49
C THR A 97 -15.75 -14.36 16.69
N ALA A 98 -15.25 -13.50 17.56
CA ALA A 98 -15.83 -12.19 17.85
C ALA A 98 -15.57 -11.17 16.72
N PHE A 99 -14.41 -11.28 16.07
CA PHE A 99 -13.91 -10.36 15.06
C PHE A 99 -14.80 -10.32 13.82
N HIS A 100 -15.27 -11.47 13.35
CA HIS A 100 -16.27 -11.54 12.27
C HIS A 100 -17.53 -10.74 12.60
N ARG A 101 -18.06 -10.93 13.82
CA ARG A 101 -19.25 -10.21 14.28
C ARG A 101 -18.98 -8.71 14.39
N TRP A 102 -17.82 -8.33 14.92
CA TRP A 102 -17.42 -6.92 15.04
C TRP A 102 -17.32 -6.22 13.69
N ILE A 103 -16.68 -6.84 12.70
CA ILE A 103 -16.56 -6.27 11.34
C ILE A 103 -17.94 -6.14 10.70
N THR A 104 -18.78 -7.17 10.76
CA THR A 104 -20.13 -7.10 10.20
C THR A 104 -20.93 -5.95 10.81
N THR A 105 -20.92 -5.82 12.14
CA THR A 105 -21.60 -4.71 12.83
C THR A 105 -20.96 -3.36 12.52
N PHE A 106 -19.63 -3.29 12.40
CA PHE A 106 -18.91 -2.05 12.04
C PHE A 106 -19.31 -1.57 10.64
N ARG A 107 -19.47 -2.49 9.68
CA ARG A 107 -19.92 -2.19 8.32
C ARG A 107 -21.36 -1.65 8.30
N THR A 108 -22.28 -2.25 9.06
CA THR A 108 -23.72 -1.93 9.01
C THR A 108 -24.16 -0.78 9.92
N ASP A 109 -23.61 -0.66 11.12
CA ASP A 109 -24.20 0.18 12.17
C ASP A 109 -23.36 1.42 12.53
N ALA A 110 -22.06 1.46 12.21
CA ALA A 110 -21.25 2.65 12.45
C ALA A 110 -21.75 3.88 11.66
N THR A 111 -22.48 3.67 10.57
CA THR A 111 -23.12 4.72 9.76
C THR A 111 -24.41 5.29 10.36
N LYS A 112 -25.00 4.67 11.39
CA LYS A 112 -26.25 5.15 12.01
C LYS A 112 -26.03 6.29 13.00
N ASN A 113 -24.86 6.36 13.63
CA ASN A 113 -24.47 7.45 14.54
C ASN A 113 -23.94 8.71 13.81
N VAL A 114 -23.99 8.70 12.48
CA VAL A 114 -23.40 9.74 11.60
C VAL A 114 -24.35 10.91 11.36
N LYS A 115 -25.66 10.73 11.55
CA LYS A 115 -26.66 11.79 11.26
C LYS A 115 -26.45 13.07 12.07
N ASP A 116 -25.84 13.00 13.25
CA ASP A 116 -25.73 14.14 14.17
C ASP A 116 -24.37 14.86 14.16
N ARG A 117 -23.35 14.36 13.43
CA ARG A 117 -21.99 14.95 13.43
C ARG A 117 -21.32 15.17 12.07
N GLY A 118 -22.05 14.97 10.97
CA GLY A 118 -21.47 14.96 9.63
C GLY A 118 -20.80 13.61 9.33
N ALA A 119 -20.71 13.26 8.04
CA ALA A 119 -20.16 11.97 7.59
C ALA A 119 -18.69 11.80 7.98
N ILE A 120 -18.43 11.08 9.07
CA ILE A 120 -17.07 10.75 9.55
C ILE A 120 -16.40 9.69 8.63
N ALA A 121 -17.19 8.94 7.86
CA ALA A 121 -16.71 8.00 6.86
C ALA A 121 -17.75 7.80 5.74
N PRO A 122 -17.30 7.52 4.50
CA PRO A 122 -18.21 7.22 3.38
C PRO A 122 -19.04 5.97 3.67
N THR A 123 -20.28 5.98 3.22
CA THR A 123 -21.13 4.80 3.19
C THR A 123 -20.57 3.75 2.22
N TRP A 124 -21.00 2.50 2.35
CA TRP A 124 -20.60 1.41 1.45
C TRP A 124 -20.92 1.75 -0.02
N ASP A 125 -22.08 2.36 -0.27
CA ASP A 125 -22.51 2.73 -1.62
C ASP A 125 -21.68 3.89 -2.19
N GLU A 126 -21.29 4.86 -1.36
CA GLU A 126 -20.36 5.94 -1.75
C GLU A 126 -18.96 5.39 -2.03
N TYR A 127 -18.49 4.47 -1.20
CA TYR A 127 -17.21 3.79 -1.38
C TYR A 127 -17.17 3.00 -2.69
N ASN A 128 -18.22 2.23 -3.00
CA ASN A 128 -18.30 1.47 -4.25
C ASN A 128 -18.31 2.39 -5.47
N LYS A 129 -19.10 3.48 -5.43
CA LYS A 129 -19.08 4.49 -6.50
C LYS A 129 -17.69 5.08 -6.69
N HIS A 130 -17.00 5.42 -5.59
CA HIS A 130 -15.64 5.96 -5.66
C HIS A 130 -14.64 4.97 -6.26
N CYS A 131 -14.74 3.68 -5.89
CA CYS A 131 -13.89 2.62 -6.44
C CYS A 131 -14.12 2.39 -7.93
N GLU A 132 -15.38 2.41 -8.38
CA GLU A 132 -15.71 2.27 -9.81
C GLU A 132 -15.11 3.42 -10.65
N HIS A 133 -15.12 4.64 -10.12
CA HIS A 133 -14.56 5.81 -10.82
C HIS A 133 -13.03 5.83 -10.79
N GLN A 134 -12.40 5.42 -9.68
CA GLN A 134 -10.94 5.33 -9.56
C GLN A 134 -10.36 4.19 -10.40
N SER A 135 -10.97 3.00 -10.37
CA SER A 135 -10.50 1.85 -11.15
C SER A 135 -10.47 2.16 -12.65
N SER A 136 -11.48 2.88 -13.16
CA SER A 136 -11.54 3.29 -14.57
C SER A 136 -10.47 4.33 -14.94
N THR A 137 -10.17 5.27 -14.03
CA THR A 137 -9.19 6.34 -14.26
C THR A 137 -7.75 5.81 -14.17
N ASP A 138 -7.48 4.96 -13.16
CA ASP A 138 -6.16 4.38 -12.93
C ASP A 138 -5.80 3.34 -14.01
N GLU A 139 -6.78 2.56 -14.50
CA GLU A 139 -6.58 1.63 -15.60
C GLU A 139 -6.26 2.36 -16.92
N ALA A 140 -6.96 3.45 -17.23
CA ALA A 140 -6.68 4.26 -18.41
C ALA A 140 -5.28 4.91 -18.36
N ALA A 141 -4.87 5.45 -17.20
CA ALA A 141 -3.54 6.02 -17.01
C ALA A 141 -2.43 4.96 -17.08
N MET A 142 -2.68 3.76 -16.54
CA MET A 142 -1.76 2.63 -16.64
C MET A 142 -1.60 2.18 -18.11
N LEU A 143 -2.70 2.05 -18.86
CA LEU A 143 -2.64 1.69 -20.29
C LEU A 143 -1.89 2.73 -21.11
N GLN A 144 -2.10 4.02 -20.85
CA GLN A 144 -1.34 5.09 -21.49
C GLN A 144 0.16 5.00 -21.17
N THR A 145 0.51 4.72 -19.92
CA THR A 145 1.91 4.55 -19.52
C THR A 145 2.57 3.35 -20.22
N ILE A 146 1.82 2.25 -20.40
CA ILE A 146 2.28 1.08 -21.13
C ILE A 146 2.56 1.44 -22.60
N GLU A 147 1.65 2.16 -23.26
CA GLU A 147 1.84 2.60 -24.65
C GLU A 147 3.07 3.51 -24.81
N GLU A 148 3.28 4.44 -23.87
CA GLU A 148 4.47 5.30 -23.84
C GLU A 148 5.77 4.50 -23.68
N LEU A 149 5.78 3.47 -22.82
CA LEU A 149 6.94 2.60 -22.63
C LEU A 149 7.23 1.76 -23.87
N GLU A 150 6.21 1.20 -24.52
CA GLU A 150 6.36 0.43 -25.76
C GLU A 150 6.97 1.30 -26.88
N GLN A 151 6.55 2.56 -26.98
CA GLN A 151 7.12 3.50 -27.94
C GLN A 151 8.59 3.79 -27.63
N LEU A 152 8.94 4.05 -26.36
CA LEU A 152 10.32 4.30 -25.95
C LEU A 152 11.23 3.08 -26.20
N GLU A 153 10.72 1.86 -26.00
CA GLU A 153 11.45 0.64 -26.33
C GLU A 153 11.70 0.51 -27.84
N ALA A 154 10.72 0.86 -28.67
CA ALA A 154 10.89 0.84 -30.12
C ALA A 154 11.98 1.81 -30.57
N ASP A 155 11.96 3.03 -30.04
CA ASP A 155 12.96 4.07 -30.33
C ASP A 155 14.37 3.63 -29.88
N LEU A 156 14.49 3.01 -28.71
CA LEU A 156 15.76 2.47 -28.23
C LEU A 156 16.32 1.38 -29.15
N ARG A 157 15.47 0.46 -29.63
CA ARG A 157 15.90 -0.58 -30.56
C ARG A 157 16.38 0.01 -31.89
N GLU A 158 15.73 1.06 -32.38
CA GLU A 158 16.16 1.76 -33.59
C GLU A 158 17.52 2.44 -33.41
N GLN A 159 17.72 3.11 -32.27
CA GLN A 159 19.01 3.72 -31.93
C GLN A 159 20.13 2.68 -31.80
N GLU A 160 19.85 1.55 -31.15
CA GLU A 160 20.81 0.46 -31.00
C GLU A 160 21.23 -0.11 -32.36
N ASN A 161 20.26 -0.32 -33.26
CA ASN A 161 20.54 -0.76 -34.63
C ASN A 161 21.42 0.24 -35.39
N THR A 162 21.14 1.53 -35.25
CA THR A 162 21.92 2.60 -35.87
C THR A 162 23.36 2.63 -35.34
N LEU A 163 23.54 2.49 -34.02
CA LEU A 163 24.86 2.46 -33.40
C LEU A 163 25.65 1.22 -33.83
N ASN A 164 24.99 0.07 -33.91
CA ASN A 164 25.60 -1.18 -34.38
C ASN A 164 26.08 -1.06 -35.83
N GLU A 165 25.29 -0.43 -36.70
CA GLU A 165 25.71 -0.23 -38.10
C GLU A 165 26.89 0.74 -38.20
N ARG A 166 26.88 1.85 -37.45
CA ARG A 166 28.03 2.77 -37.38
C ARG A 166 29.28 2.08 -36.86
N ARG A 167 29.13 1.19 -35.87
CA ARG A 167 30.26 0.43 -35.32
C ARG A 167 30.90 -0.48 -36.37
N ARG A 168 30.08 -1.21 -37.14
CA ARG A 168 30.56 -2.03 -38.26
C ARG A 168 31.29 -1.18 -39.32
N GLU A 169 30.78 0.01 -39.62
CA GLU A 169 31.42 0.91 -40.58
C GLU A 169 32.79 1.40 -40.08
N VAL A 170 32.89 1.76 -38.80
CA VAL A 170 34.16 2.14 -38.17
C VAL A 170 35.16 0.98 -38.21
N ASP A 171 34.73 -0.22 -37.83
CA ASP A 171 35.60 -1.42 -37.85
C ASP A 171 36.12 -1.72 -39.27
N LYS A 172 35.28 -1.54 -40.29
CA LYS A 172 35.68 -1.69 -41.70
C LYS A 172 36.71 -0.65 -42.12
N ARG A 173 36.52 0.63 -41.73
CA ARG A 173 37.46 1.71 -42.04
C ARG A 173 38.80 1.49 -41.34
N GLN A 174 38.76 1.07 -40.07
CA GLN A 174 39.93 0.76 -39.28
C GLN A 174 40.76 -0.37 -39.92
N SER A 175 40.12 -1.47 -40.31
CA SER A 175 40.77 -2.58 -41.01
C SER A 175 41.44 -2.11 -42.32
N SER A 176 40.79 -1.24 -43.09
CA SER A 176 41.35 -0.70 -44.33
C SER A 176 42.56 0.22 -44.08
N VAL A 177 42.60 0.95 -42.97
CA VAL A 177 43.76 1.77 -42.59
C VAL A 177 44.93 0.88 -42.18
N GLU A 178 44.68 -0.13 -41.35
CA GLU A 178 45.70 -1.09 -40.90
C GLU A 178 46.31 -1.85 -42.09
N GLU A 179 45.51 -2.28 -43.06
CA GLU A 179 46.01 -2.89 -44.31
C GLU A 179 46.94 -1.95 -45.08
N ARG A 180 46.58 -0.66 -45.19
CA ARG A 180 47.42 0.33 -45.89
C ARG A 180 48.71 0.61 -45.12
N GLU A 181 48.66 0.71 -43.80
CA GLU A 181 49.86 0.90 -42.97
C GLU A 181 50.82 -0.29 -43.12
N THR A 182 50.31 -1.52 -43.05
CA THR A 182 51.17 -2.71 -43.24
C THR A 182 51.75 -2.79 -44.66
N GLN A 183 51.01 -2.32 -45.68
CA GLN A 183 51.52 -2.27 -47.05
C GLN A 183 52.62 -1.21 -47.21
N LEU A 184 52.45 -0.04 -46.60
CA LEU A 184 53.45 1.03 -46.59
C LEU A 184 54.72 0.60 -45.84
N GLU A 185 54.58 -0.08 -44.71
CA GLU A 185 55.75 -0.58 -43.94
C GLU A 185 56.56 -1.57 -44.78
N ARG A 186 55.90 -2.52 -45.47
CA ARG A 186 56.59 -3.45 -46.39
C ARG A 186 57.29 -2.74 -47.55
N GLN A 187 56.67 -1.70 -48.12
CA GLN A 187 57.30 -0.91 -49.18
C GLN A 187 58.54 -0.17 -48.66
N ARG A 188 58.47 0.36 -47.43
CA ARG A 188 59.59 1.03 -46.78
C ARG A 188 60.75 0.08 -46.50
N GLU A 189 60.47 -1.12 -45.99
CA GLU A 189 61.48 -2.17 -45.78
C GLU A 189 62.20 -2.58 -47.07
N LEU A 190 61.46 -2.66 -48.19
CA LEU A 190 62.03 -2.98 -49.50
C LEU A 190 62.96 -1.87 -50.00
N LEU A 191 62.55 -0.60 -49.88
CA LEU A 191 63.35 0.56 -50.29
C LEU A 191 64.63 0.70 -49.44
N ASP A 192 64.51 0.54 -48.12
CA ASP A 192 65.67 0.57 -47.19
C ASP A 192 66.65 -0.59 -47.45
N GLY A 193 66.16 -1.73 -47.94
CA GLY A 193 66.97 -2.89 -48.34
C GLY A 193 67.76 -2.65 -49.62
N ASP A 194 67.15 -2.03 -50.62
CA ASP A 194 67.79 -1.71 -51.91
C ASP A 194 68.86 -0.62 -51.78
N GLU A 195 68.66 0.40 -50.93
CA GLU A 195 69.68 1.42 -50.66
C GLU A 195 70.94 0.84 -50.01
N ARG A 196 70.80 -0.18 -49.16
CA ARG A 196 71.96 -0.87 -48.53
C ARG A 196 72.77 -1.71 -49.50
N LEU A 197 72.20 -2.12 -50.63
CA LEU A 197 72.90 -2.88 -51.67
C LEU A 197 73.64 -1.97 -52.67
N LEU A 198 73.22 -0.70 -52.80
CA LEU A 198 73.84 0.29 -53.69
C LEU A 198 75.10 0.98 -53.11
N TYR A 199 75.35 0.87 -51.81
CA TYR A 199 76.50 1.49 -51.12
C TYR A 199 77.58 0.48 -50.65
N ARG A 200 77.66 -0.69 -51.27
CA ARG A 200 78.67 -1.73 -50.98
C ARG A 200 79.67 -1.89 -52.13
#